data_AF-A0A813KHJ8-F1
#
_entry.id   AF-A0A813KHJ8-F1
#
_cell.length_a   1.000
_cell.length_b   1.000
_cell.length_c   1.000
_cell.angle_alpha   90.00
_cell.angle_beta   90.00
_cell.angle_gamma   90.00
#
_symmetry.space_group_name_H-M   'P 1'
#
loop_
_entity.id
_entity.type
_entity.pdbx_description
1 polymer ?
#
loop_
_entity_poly.entity_id
_entity_poly.type
_entity_poly.pdbx_seq_one_letter_code
_entity_poly.pdbx_strand_id
1 'polypeptide(L)'
;DVAKELAGLHQSLGVKRFEVVPPQPKLTQAVDELLRKLTNGACRATTGSDGASSSIDAVVIAGTNPNYVAVAQEFPRLAHWAPGKKHGYILVAAAAKMHAVTAWRALAIEDLRAEEALQRATVEAGYKDRRLTWEEVPFELRQLVYDRSPKEQAEIAVARGVYALGDNWDSWLGRLAAFRDQHGHVKVRYLATIFGHELGAWVMQQRERWECGTLDDRKVARLKGLGFMLDLEAELFALGLSELRTWVMFHRSRVVPISFTTDAGFALGSWVVEQRTLQRRGRLGLKEQKMLKEAFFMWSPSEAPTSQFDHPQDQEAAVLTRSIEGELRMLRWRPIVERRQFFRSLVLKHHPDVSPDPSAPYAIQFLSDTKEWFLAGH
;
A
#
# COMPACT_ATOMS: atom_id res chain seq x y z
N ASP A 1 -7.36 34.95 -33.64
CA ASP A 1 -6.21 34.64 -32.77
C ASP A 1 -5.66 33.24 -32.95
N VAL A 2 -6.48 32.18 -32.91
CA VAL A 2 -6.03 30.79 -33.19
C VAL A 2 -5.14 30.69 -34.44
N ALA A 3 -5.54 31.27 -35.57
CA ALA A 3 -4.72 31.26 -36.79
C ALA A 3 -3.35 31.96 -36.62
N LYS A 4 -3.24 32.99 -35.77
CA LYS A 4 -1.96 33.65 -35.45
C LYS A 4 -1.07 32.75 -34.60
N GLU A 5 -1.64 32.06 -33.62
CA GLU A 5 -0.91 31.09 -32.80
C GLU A 5 -0.40 29.92 -33.66
N LEU A 6 -1.25 29.35 -34.53
CA LEU A 6 -0.84 28.30 -35.45
C LEU A 6 0.25 28.76 -36.42
N ALA A 7 0.19 30.00 -36.92
CA ALA A 7 1.26 30.59 -37.73
C ALA A 7 2.57 30.75 -36.93
N GLY A 8 2.50 31.08 -35.64
CA GLY A 8 3.67 31.10 -34.76
C GLY A 8 4.28 29.72 -34.54
N LEU A 9 3.45 28.68 -34.41
CA LEU A 9 3.90 27.29 -34.34
C LEU A 9 4.55 26.84 -35.65
N HIS A 10 4.06 27.29 -36.81
CA HIS A 10 4.75 27.08 -38.07
C HIS A 10 6.17 27.67 -38.07
N GLN A 11 6.31 28.93 -37.66
CA GLN A 11 7.61 29.61 -37.64
C GLN A 11 8.61 28.96 -36.68
N SER A 12 8.12 28.47 -35.53
CA SER A 12 8.99 27.90 -34.48
C SER A 12 9.27 26.40 -34.65
N LEU A 13 8.30 25.63 -35.15
CA LEU A 13 8.35 24.17 -35.20
C LEU A 13 8.35 23.59 -36.63
N GLY A 14 8.11 24.42 -37.65
CA GLY A 14 8.02 23.99 -39.04
C GLY A 14 6.73 23.25 -39.40
N VAL A 15 5.70 23.32 -38.54
CA VAL A 15 4.40 22.66 -38.75
C VAL A 15 3.67 23.31 -39.93
N LYS A 16 3.25 22.53 -40.93
CA LYS A 16 2.59 23.03 -42.14
C LYS A 16 1.14 22.56 -42.25
N ARG A 17 0.84 21.35 -41.78
CA ARG A 17 -0.48 20.73 -41.91
C ARG A 17 -1.12 20.50 -40.55
N PHE A 18 -2.20 21.22 -40.30
CA PHE A 18 -2.99 21.14 -39.06
C PHE A 18 -4.32 20.43 -39.34
N GLU A 19 -4.62 19.33 -38.65
CA GLU A 19 -5.92 18.67 -38.73
C GLU A 19 -6.76 19.06 -37.51
N VAL A 20 -7.97 19.60 -37.72
CA VAL A 20 -8.87 20.01 -36.65
C VAL A 20 -9.81 18.87 -36.26
N VAL A 21 -9.78 18.47 -34.99
CA VAL A 21 -10.51 17.30 -34.47
C VAL A 21 -11.31 17.66 -33.21
N PRO A 22 -12.61 17.31 -33.10
CA PRO A 22 -13.43 16.65 -34.12
C PRO A 22 -13.70 17.57 -35.32
N PRO A 23 -14.26 17.04 -36.42
CA PRO A 23 -14.47 17.84 -37.62
C PRO A 23 -15.32 19.10 -37.37
N GLN A 24 -14.80 20.26 -37.75
CA GLN A 24 -15.47 21.56 -37.60
C GLN A 24 -15.38 22.34 -38.93
N PRO A 25 -16.18 22.00 -39.95
CA PRO A 25 -15.99 22.50 -41.33
C PRO A 25 -15.93 24.03 -41.45
N LYS A 26 -16.92 24.72 -40.86
CA LYS A 26 -17.02 26.19 -40.92
C LYS A 26 -15.85 26.88 -40.22
N LEU A 27 -15.51 26.41 -39.01
CA LEU A 27 -14.40 26.96 -38.24
C LEU A 27 -13.07 26.71 -38.95
N THR A 28 -12.87 25.49 -39.45
CA THR A 28 -11.62 25.08 -40.09
C THR A 28 -11.39 25.84 -41.38
N GLN A 29 -12.43 26.05 -42.20
CA GLN A 29 -12.33 26.88 -43.40
C GLN A 29 -11.91 28.31 -43.04
N ALA A 30 -12.54 28.93 -42.03
CA ALA A 30 -12.18 30.28 -41.60
C ALA A 30 -10.73 30.36 -41.06
N VAL A 31 -10.29 29.34 -40.31
CA VAL A 31 -8.92 29.24 -39.82
C VAL A 31 -7.92 29.03 -40.95
N ASP A 32 -8.22 28.17 -41.93
CA ASP A 32 -7.36 27.90 -43.10
C ASP A 32 -7.15 29.16 -43.94
N GLU A 33 -8.23 29.89 -44.25
CA GLU A 33 -8.16 31.14 -45.01
C GLU A 33 -7.27 32.19 -44.34
N LEU A 34 -7.39 32.34 -43.01
CA LEU A 34 -6.56 33.26 -42.24
C LEU A 34 -5.11 32.75 -42.12
N LEU A 35 -4.92 31.46 -41.87
CA LEU A 35 -3.61 30.84 -41.71
C LEU A 35 -2.80 30.93 -43.01
N ARG A 36 -3.42 30.70 -44.17
CA ARG A 36 -2.79 30.85 -45.48
C ARG A 36 -2.39 32.30 -45.75
N LYS A 37 -3.21 33.28 -45.36
CA LYS A 37 -2.85 34.71 -45.46
C LYS A 37 -1.64 35.06 -44.59
N LEU A 38 -1.60 34.56 -43.35
CA LEU A 38 -0.52 34.85 -42.40
C LEU A 38 0.81 34.16 -42.74
N THR A 39 0.76 33.05 -43.49
CA THR A 39 1.93 32.21 -43.80
C THR A 39 2.30 32.22 -45.28
N ASN A 40 1.73 33.14 -46.07
CA ASN A 40 1.89 33.19 -47.53
C ASN A 40 1.61 31.83 -48.22
N GLY A 41 0.61 31.11 -47.72
CA GLY A 41 0.18 29.81 -48.22
C GLY A 41 1.04 28.62 -47.79
N ALA A 42 2.03 28.82 -46.90
CA ALA A 42 2.90 27.74 -46.44
C ALA A 42 2.19 26.71 -45.53
N CYS A 43 1.14 27.14 -44.83
CA CYS A 43 0.36 26.30 -43.92
C CYS A 43 -1.08 26.09 -44.38
N ARG A 44 -1.66 24.97 -43.96
CA ARG A 44 -3.09 24.67 -44.14
C ARG A 44 -3.70 24.05 -42.89
N ALA A 45 -4.98 24.33 -42.70
CA ALA A 45 -5.84 23.67 -41.72
C ALA A 45 -6.91 22.84 -42.45
N THR A 46 -7.02 21.57 -42.09
CA THR A 46 -7.92 20.58 -42.71
C THR A 46 -8.83 19.96 -41.66
N THR A 47 -9.99 19.46 -42.09
CA THR A 47 -10.95 18.77 -41.22
C THR A 47 -11.66 17.69 -42.02
N GLY A 48 -11.44 16.44 -41.68
CA GLY A 48 -12.17 15.31 -42.25
C GLY A 48 -11.93 15.11 -43.76
N SER A 49 -11.34 13.98 -44.12
CA SER A 49 -11.30 13.44 -45.49
C SER A 49 -10.43 14.10 -46.57
N ASP A 50 -9.44 14.92 -46.22
CA ASP A 50 -8.34 15.24 -47.17
C ASP A 50 -7.38 14.04 -47.29
N GLY A 51 -7.87 12.97 -47.93
CA GLY A 51 -7.16 11.74 -48.28
C GLY A 51 -6.57 11.00 -47.07
N ALA A 52 -7.07 9.80 -46.77
CA ALA A 52 -6.60 8.95 -45.67
C ALA A 52 -5.06 8.64 -45.67
N SER A 53 -4.35 8.97 -46.77
CA SER A 53 -2.91 8.78 -46.95
C SER A 53 -2.07 10.06 -46.76
N SER A 54 -2.65 11.21 -46.45
CA SER A 54 -1.88 12.45 -46.31
C SER A 54 -1.27 12.58 -44.91
N SER A 55 0.07 12.73 -44.84
CA SER A 55 0.77 13.07 -43.59
C SER A 55 0.31 14.42 -43.08
N ILE A 56 -0.01 14.49 -41.80
CA ILE A 56 -0.28 15.73 -41.06
C ILE A 56 0.83 16.00 -40.06
N ASP A 57 1.05 17.26 -39.70
CA ASP A 57 2.12 17.64 -38.77
C ASP A 57 1.58 17.83 -37.35
N ALA A 58 0.34 18.30 -37.23
CA ALA A 58 -0.31 18.52 -35.95
C ALA A 58 -1.81 18.22 -35.99
N VAL A 59 -2.34 17.72 -34.88
CA VAL A 59 -3.79 17.63 -34.61
C VAL A 59 -4.16 18.75 -33.64
N VAL A 60 -5.17 19.53 -33.97
CA VAL A 60 -5.73 20.60 -33.13
C VAL A 60 -7.01 20.10 -32.51
N ILE A 61 -7.03 19.94 -31.18
CA ILE A 61 -8.25 19.56 -30.47
C ILE A 61 -9.18 20.77 -30.40
N ALA A 62 -10.42 20.60 -30.83
CA ALA A 62 -11.41 21.66 -30.95
C ALA A 62 -12.75 21.33 -30.25
N GLY A 63 -13.57 22.36 -30.07
CA GLY A 63 -14.90 22.23 -29.48
C GLY A 63 -14.90 22.05 -27.96
N THR A 64 -16.09 21.99 -27.38
CA THR A 64 -16.30 21.88 -25.93
C THR A 64 -16.28 20.44 -25.44
N ASN A 65 -16.67 19.49 -26.30
CA ASN A 65 -16.69 18.06 -25.99
C ASN A 65 -15.92 17.26 -27.07
N PRO A 66 -14.58 17.35 -27.07
CA PRO A 66 -13.75 16.69 -28.07
C PRO A 66 -13.75 15.16 -27.91
N ASN A 67 -13.73 14.46 -29.04
CA ASN A 67 -13.76 12.99 -29.10
C ASN A 67 -12.33 12.41 -29.18
N TYR A 68 -11.94 11.64 -28.17
CA TYR A 68 -10.58 11.05 -28.11
C TYR A 68 -10.36 9.98 -29.16
N VAL A 69 -11.41 9.25 -29.57
CA VAL A 69 -11.33 8.23 -30.62
C VAL A 69 -10.98 8.89 -31.95
N ALA A 70 -11.59 10.04 -32.24
CA ALA A 70 -11.29 10.80 -33.46
C ALA A 70 -9.84 11.33 -33.44
N VAL A 71 -9.30 11.70 -32.26
CA VAL A 71 -7.90 12.10 -32.13
C VAL A 71 -6.96 10.92 -32.35
N ALA A 72 -7.25 9.76 -31.76
CA ALA A 72 -6.44 8.54 -31.91
C ALA A 72 -6.42 8.02 -33.35
N GLN A 73 -7.54 8.13 -34.09
CA GLN A 73 -7.62 7.77 -35.51
C GLN A 73 -6.65 8.56 -36.40
N GLU A 74 -6.20 9.74 -35.94
CA GLU A 74 -5.23 10.56 -36.66
C GLU A 74 -3.77 10.19 -36.34
N PHE A 75 -3.51 9.31 -35.36
CA PHE A 75 -2.15 8.92 -34.98
C PHE A 75 -1.36 8.30 -36.13
N PRO A 76 -1.92 7.43 -37.00
CA PRO A 76 -1.19 6.95 -38.18
C PRO A 76 -0.76 8.07 -39.13
N ARG A 77 -1.62 9.09 -39.34
CA ARG A 77 -1.29 10.26 -40.17
C ARG A 77 -0.27 11.19 -39.49
N LEU A 78 -0.32 11.30 -38.17
CA LEU A 78 0.69 12.00 -37.35
C LEU A 78 2.02 11.25 -37.29
N ALA A 79 2.03 9.93 -37.35
CA ALA A 79 3.24 9.12 -37.36
C ALA A 79 3.84 9.00 -38.78
N HIS A 80 3.05 9.26 -39.82
CA HIS A 80 3.52 9.18 -41.20
C HIS A 80 4.70 10.12 -41.43
N TRP A 81 5.74 9.60 -42.07
CA TRP A 81 6.95 10.34 -42.37
C TRP A 81 6.69 11.42 -43.43
N ALA A 82 7.30 12.59 -43.25
CA ALA A 82 7.31 13.64 -44.26
C ALA A 82 8.66 14.38 -44.23
N PRO A 83 9.14 14.90 -45.37
CA PRO A 83 10.38 15.66 -45.42
C PRO A 83 10.37 16.84 -44.44
N GLY A 84 11.34 16.86 -43.51
CA GLY A 84 11.48 17.91 -42.50
C GLY A 84 10.62 17.73 -41.24
N LYS A 85 9.73 16.73 -41.20
CA LYS A 85 8.94 16.41 -40.02
C LYS A 85 9.77 15.60 -39.03
N LYS A 86 9.98 16.16 -37.84
CA LYS A 86 10.69 15.48 -36.73
C LYS A 86 9.74 14.85 -35.72
N HIS A 87 8.60 15.50 -35.49
CA HIS A 87 7.59 15.08 -34.52
C HIS A 87 6.19 15.31 -35.09
N GLY A 88 5.22 14.51 -34.65
CA GLY A 88 3.80 14.83 -34.77
C GLY A 88 3.32 15.50 -33.47
N TYR A 89 2.53 16.56 -33.58
CA TYR A 89 2.08 17.32 -32.41
C TYR A 89 0.58 17.15 -32.15
N ILE A 90 0.19 17.06 -30.88
CA ILE A 90 -1.20 17.19 -30.46
C ILE A 90 -1.33 18.52 -29.73
N LEU A 91 -2.08 19.45 -30.32
CA LEU A 91 -2.25 20.80 -29.82
C LEU A 91 -3.50 20.87 -28.95
N VAL A 92 -3.28 21.29 -27.72
CA VAL A 92 -4.28 21.35 -26.65
C VAL A 92 -4.44 22.80 -26.21
N ALA A 93 -5.68 23.32 -26.21
CA ALA A 93 -5.92 24.63 -25.65
C ALA A 93 -5.85 24.57 -24.11
N ALA A 94 -4.87 25.25 -23.52
CA ALA A 94 -4.64 25.24 -22.07
C ALA A 94 -5.87 25.72 -21.27
N ALA A 95 -6.67 26.64 -21.80
CA ALA A 95 -7.91 27.10 -21.17
C ALA A 95 -9.01 26.01 -21.14
N ALA A 96 -9.00 25.05 -22.07
CA ALA A 96 -10.04 24.05 -22.20
C ALA A 96 -9.67 22.75 -21.48
N LYS A 97 -10.29 22.48 -20.31
CA LYS A 97 -10.03 21.28 -19.51
C LYS A 97 -10.12 19.98 -20.33
N MET A 98 -11.19 19.85 -21.11
CA MET A 98 -11.47 18.62 -21.85
C MET A 98 -10.47 18.34 -22.97
N HIS A 99 -9.77 19.35 -23.50
CA HIS A 99 -8.79 19.12 -24.56
C HIS A 99 -7.61 18.30 -24.06
N ALA A 100 -7.07 18.65 -22.88
CA ALA A 100 -5.94 17.93 -22.29
C ALA A 100 -6.34 16.51 -21.92
N VAL A 101 -7.53 16.34 -21.33
CA VAL A 101 -8.07 15.03 -20.98
C VAL A 101 -8.21 14.14 -22.22
N THR A 102 -8.75 14.70 -23.31
CA THR A 102 -8.92 13.98 -24.58
C THR A 102 -7.58 13.58 -25.20
N ALA A 103 -6.58 14.47 -25.19
CA ALA A 103 -5.23 14.15 -25.67
C ALA A 103 -4.61 12.98 -24.87
N TRP A 104 -4.63 13.07 -23.54
CA TRP A 104 -4.10 12.00 -22.69
C TRP A 104 -4.87 10.69 -22.84
N ARG A 105 -6.19 10.75 -23.01
CA ARG A 105 -7.01 9.54 -23.21
C ARG A 105 -6.70 8.87 -24.55
N ALA A 106 -6.58 9.65 -25.62
CA ALA A 106 -6.21 9.13 -26.93
C ALA A 106 -4.83 8.47 -26.88
N LEU A 107 -3.88 9.08 -26.17
CA LEU A 107 -2.52 8.55 -26.04
C LEU A 107 -2.44 7.29 -25.16
N ALA A 108 -3.07 7.31 -23.99
CA ALA A 108 -2.99 6.21 -23.01
C ALA A 108 -3.60 4.89 -23.52
N ILE A 109 -4.54 4.95 -24.47
CA ILE A 109 -5.11 3.75 -25.09
C ILE A 109 -4.09 3.04 -25.99
N GLU A 110 -3.19 3.80 -26.62
CA GLU A 110 -2.20 3.29 -27.58
C GLU A 110 -0.81 3.08 -26.93
N ASP A 111 -0.51 3.80 -25.85
CA ASP A 111 0.75 3.73 -25.11
C ASP A 111 0.56 3.28 -23.67
N LEU A 112 0.82 1.99 -23.44
CA LEU A 112 0.77 1.36 -22.11
C LEU A 112 1.67 2.06 -21.09
N ARG A 113 2.83 2.59 -21.50
CA ARG A 113 3.74 3.27 -20.57
C ARG A 113 3.13 4.58 -20.08
N ALA A 114 2.43 5.30 -20.95
CA ALA A 114 1.71 6.50 -20.59
C ALA A 114 0.53 6.19 -19.65
N GLU A 115 -0.22 5.12 -19.91
CA GLU A 115 -1.30 4.66 -19.02
C GLU A 115 -0.78 4.31 -17.62
N GLU A 116 0.26 3.49 -17.53
CA GLU A 116 0.87 3.10 -16.26
C GLU A 116 1.47 4.31 -15.51
N ALA A 117 2.05 5.26 -16.24
CA ALA A 117 2.58 6.49 -15.66
C ALA A 117 1.47 7.40 -15.13
N LEU A 118 0.32 7.51 -15.81
CA LEU A 118 -0.86 8.21 -15.30
C LEU A 118 -1.35 7.56 -13.99
N GLN A 119 -1.46 6.24 -13.94
CA GLN A 119 -1.88 5.52 -12.74
C GLN A 119 -0.90 5.72 -11.57
N ARG A 120 0.42 5.65 -11.82
CA ARG A 120 1.45 5.96 -10.81
C ARG A 120 1.33 7.41 -10.31
N ALA A 121 1.12 8.36 -11.22
CA ALA A 121 0.92 9.76 -10.85
C ALA A 121 -0.35 9.96 -10.01
N THR A 122 -1.41 9.18 -10.24
CA THR A 122 -2.64 9.22 -9.42
C THR A 122 -2.36 8.74 -7.98
N VAL A 123 -1.58 7.68 -7.81
CA VAL A 123 -1.13 7.23 -6.47
C VAL A 123 -0.31 8.31 -5.79
N GLU A 124 0.67 8.88 -6.48
CA GLU A 124 1.56 9.91 -5.92
C GLU A 124 0.77 11.18 -5.54
N ALA A 125 -0.19 11.58 -6.36
CA ALA A 125 -1.07 12.71 -6.06
C ALA A 125 -1.93 12.44 -4.82
N GLY A 126 -2.42 11.20 -4.66
CA GLY A 126 -3.12 10.77 -3.46
C GLY A 126 -2.24 10.71 -2.22
N TYR A 127 -0.99 10.27 -2.36
CA TYR A 127 0.01 10.23 -1.29
C TYR A 127 0.31 11.63 -0.73
N LYS A 128 0.46 12.63 -1.62
CA LYS A 128 0.74 14.02 -1.24
C LYS A 128 -0.52 14.84 -0.93
N ASP A 129 -1.69 14.32 -1.30
CA ASP A 129 -2.99 14.99 -1.25
C ASP A 129 -2.99 16.38 -1.93
N ARG A 130 -2.24 16.49 -3.03
CA ARG A 130 -2.16 17.72 -3.84
C ARG A 130 -1.78 17.40 -5.28
N ARG A 131 -1.85 18.44 -6.12
CA ARG A 131 -1.29 18.37 -7.48
C ARG A 131 0.22 18.13 -7.43
N LEU A 132 0.68 17.26 -8.32
CA LEU A 132 2.11 17.06 -8.56
C LEU A 132 2.70 18.33 -9.20
N THR A 133 3.90 18.70 -8.72
CA THR A 133 4.77 19.65 -9.43
C THR A 133 5.38 18.97 -10.64
N TRP A 134 5.91 19.74 -11.61
CA TRP A 134 6.55 19.18 -12.79
C TRP A 134 7.64 18.17 -12.45
N GLU A 135 8.47 18.45 -11.44
CA GLU A 135 9.55 17.56 -11.00
C GLU A 135 9.04 16.22 -10.46
N GLU A 136 7.82 16.20 -9.92
CA GLU A 136 7.17 15.00 -9.37
C GLU A 136 6.38 14.22 -10.45
N VAL A 137 6.14 14.82 -11.62
CA VAL A 137 5.49 14.12 -12.74
C VAL A 137 6.43 13.01 -13.25
N PRO A 138 5.93 11.77 -13.44
CA PRO A 138 6.70 10.69 -14.02
C PRO A 138 7.38 11.08 -15.34
N PHE A 139 8.62 10.66 -15.51
CA PHE A 139 9.43 11.00 -16.70
C PHE A 139 8.71 10.62 -18.00
N GLU A 140 7.97 9.51 -17.99
CA GLU A 140 7.24 8.98 -19.12
C GLU A 140 6.15 9.93 -19.61
N LEU A 141 5.50 10.66 -18.70
CA LEU A 141 4.55 11.71 -19.07
C LEU A 141 5.27 12.99 -19.48
N ARG A 142 6.37 13.34 -18.81
CA ARG A 142 7.14 14.55 -19.11
C ARG A 142 7.72 14.55 -20.53
N GLN A 143 8.26 13.41 -20.99
CA GLN A 143 8.82 13.28 -22.33
C GLN A 143 7.77 13.39 -23.45
N LEU A 144 6.49 13.20 -23.14
CA LEU A 144 5.36 13.32 -24.08
C LEU A 144 4.87 14.76 -24.21
N VAL A 145 5.27 15.65 -23.29
CA VAL A 145 5.00 17.08 -23.38
C VAL A 145 6.16 17.76 -24.09
N TYR A 146 5.84 18.69 -24.99
CA TYR A 146 6.85 19.43 -25.71
C TYR A 146 7.73 20.26 -24.75
N ASP A 147 9.05 20.13 -24.89
CA ASP A 147 10.05 20.65 -23.95
C ASP A 147 10.04 22.18 -23.81
N ARG A 148 9.62 22.91 -24.84
CA ARG A 148 9.48 24.38 -24.80
C ARG A 148 8.11 24.87 -24.35
N SER A 149 7.18 23.98 -23.96
CA SER A 149 5.91 24.40 -23.39
C SER A 149 6.14 25.13 -22.05
N PRO A 150 5.38 26.20 -21.75
CA PRO A 150 5.48 26.85 -20.44
C PRO A 150 5.20 25.85 -19.32
N LYS A 151 6.10 25.80 -18.33
CA LYS A 151 6.07 24.80 -17.24
C LYS A 151 4.70 24.72 -16.55
N GLU A 152 4.10 25.86 -16.24
CA GLU A 152 2.79 25.91 -15.58
C GLU A 152 1.67 25.28 -16.43
N GLN A 153 1.68 25.52 -17.74
CA GLN A 153 0.69 24.95 -18.66
C GLN A 153 0.88 23.44 -18.84
N ALA A 154 2.14 22.99 -18.91
CA ALA A 154 2.50 21.58 -18.96
C ALA A 154 2.01 20.83 -17.71
N GLU A 155 2.27 21.37 -16.52
CA GLU A 155 1.77 20.81 -15.26
C GLU A 155 0.24 20.72 -15.22
N ILE A 156 -0.46 21.79 -15.62
CA ILE A 156 -1.92 21.81 -15.67
C ILE A 156 -2.45 20.75 -16.64
N ALA A 157 -1.84 20.63 -17.83
CA ALA A 157 -2.26 19.67 -18.84
C ALA A 157 -2.08 18.22 -18.36
N VAL A 158 -0.93 17.89 -17.75
CA VAL A 158 -0.68 16.56 -17.17
C VAL A 158 -1.65 16.29 -16.01
N ALA A 159 -1.80 17.23 -15.09
CA ALA A 159 -2.68 17.07 -13.93
C ALA A 159 -4.13 16.78 -14.34
N ARG A 160 -4.62 17.42 -15.41
CA ARG A 160 -5.95 17.12 -15.96
C ARG A 160 -6.05 15.67 -16.44
N GLY A 161 -5.02 15.14 -17.09
CA GLY A 161 -4.95 13.72 -17.46
C GLY A 161 -4.96 12.81 -16.24
N VAL A 162 -4.08 13.06 -15.27
CA VAL A 162 -3.96 12.26 -14.03
C VAL A 162 -5.29 12.19 -13.26
N TYR A 163 -5.98 13.32 -13.09
CA TYR A 163 -7.25 13.36 -12.35
C TYR A 163 -8.44 12.80 -13.12
N ALA A 164 -8.44 12.89 -14.45
CA ALA A 164 -9.57 12.44 -15.27
C ALA A 164 -9.47 10.97 -15.70
N LEU A 165 -8.26 10.42 -15.76
CA LEU A 165 -7.99 9.06 -16.23
C LEU A 165 -7.53 8.13 -15.11
N GLY A 166 -7.01 8.68 -14.02
CA GLY A 166 -6.68 7.91 -12.83
C GLY A 166 -7.91 7.30 -12.17
N ASP A 167 -7.78 6.08 -11.68
CA ASP A 167 -8.80 5.49 -10.81
C ASP A 167 -8.79 6.23 -9.47
N ASN A 168 -9.95 6.66 -8.99
CA ASN A 168 -10.07 7.23 -7.64
C ASN A 168 -9.53 6.28 -6.57
N TRP A 169 -9.65 4.96 -6.79
CA TRP A 169 -9.07 3.94 -5.92
C TRP A 169 -7.54 4.09 -5.79
N ASP A 170 -6.84 4.47 -6.85
CA ASP A 170 -5.37 4.70 -6.81
C ASP A 170 -5.01 5.90 -5.94
N SER A 171 -5.83 6.95 -5.97
CA SER A 171 -5.66 8.10 -5.08
C SER A 171 -5.77 7.68 -3.61
N TRP A 172 -6.73 6.80 -3.28
CA TRP A 172 -6.87 6.27 -1.93
C TRP A 172 -5.75 5.31 -1.53
N LEU A 173 -5.25 4.50 -2.46
CA LEU A 173 -4.04 3.70 -2.23
C LEU A 173 -2.84 4.59 -1.88
N GLY A 174 -2.69 5.73 -2.57
CA GLY A 174 -1.71 6.76 -2.24
C GLY A 174 -1.84 7.27 -0.80
N ARG A 175 -3.08 7.59 -0.39
CA ARG A 175 -3.37 8.01 0.99
C ARG A 175 -3.06 6.93 2.02
N LEU A 176 -3.32 5.66 1.71
CA LEU A 176 -2.93 4.54 2.57
C LEU A 176 -1.40 4.42 2.71
N ALA A 177 -0.66 4.63 1.61
CA ALA A 177 0.80 4.67 1.66
C ALA A 177 1.32 5.84 2.50
N ALA A 178 0.69 7.02 2.42
CA ALA A 178 1.03 8.16 3.26
C ALA A 178 0.75 7.87 4.74
N PHE A 179 -0.36 7.20 5.05
CA PHE A 179 -0.69 6.78 6.42
C PHE A 179 0.37 5.82 6.98
N ARG A 180 0.81 4.86 6.17
CA ARG A 180 1.89 3.95 6.55
C ARG A 180 3.17 4.71 6.90
N ASP A 181 3.55 5.67 6.08
CA ASP A 181 4.81 6.40 6.28
C ASP A 181 4.72 7.33 7.51
N GLN A 182 3.54 7.91 7.80
CA GLN A 182 3.32 8.74 9.00
C GLN A 182 3.22 7.93 10.30
N HIS A 183 2.63 6.74 10.27
CA HIS A 183 2.36 5.93 11.47
C HIS A 183 3.28 4.70 11.61
N GLY A 184 4.10 4.40 10.63
CA GLY A 184 4.95 3.21 10.57
C GLY A 184 4.20 1.89 10.28
N HIS A 185 2.88 1.94 10.04
CA HIS A 185 2.06 0.74 9.84
C HIS A 185 0.81 1.02 9.00
N VAL A 186 0.21 -0.02 8.43
CA VAL A 186 -1.07 0.04 7.68
C VAL A 186 -2.28 -0.45 8.48
N LYS A 187 -2.16 -0.52 9.82
CA LYS A 187 -3.26 -0.87 10.73
C LYS A 187 -4.22 0.32 10.87
N VAL A 188 -5.14 0.45 9.93
CA VAL A 188 -6.08 1.58 9.87
C VAL A 188 -7.35 1.24 10.67
N ARG A 189 -7.66 2.04 11.69
CA ARG A 189 -8.94 1.95 12.43
C ARG A 189 -10.08 2.57 11.62
N TYR A 190 -11.32 2.18 11.90
CA TYR A 190 -12.50 2.68 11.16
C TYR A 190 -12.61 4.22 11.11
N LEU A 191 -12.33 4.91 12.21
CA LEU A 191 -12.38 6.39 12.29
C LEU A 191 -11.05 7.06 11.92
N ALA A 192 -10.05 6.30 11.47
CA ALA A 192 -8.77 6.90 11.10
C ALA A 192 -8.94 7.76 9.85
N THR A 193 -8.41 8.98 9.92
CA THR A 193 -8.40 9.93 8.82
C THR A 193 -6.99 10.24 8.38
N ILE A 194 -6.84 10.64 7.13
CA ILE A 194 -5.60 11.25 6.64
C ILE A 194 -5.93 12.38 5.67
N PHE A 195 -5.29 13.53 5.85
CA PHE A 195 -5.58 14.76 5.10
C PHE A 195 -7.09 15.16 5.12
N GLY A 196 -7.80 14.83 6.21
CA GLY A 196 -9.25 15.07 6.32
C GLY A 196 -10.13 14.05 5.60
N HIS A 197 -9.56 13.00 5.01
CA HIS A 197 -10.30 11.91 4.36
C HIS A 197 -10.49 10.71 5.29
N GLU A 198 -11.66 10.09 5.26
CA GLU A 198 -12.04 8.91 6.07
C GLU A 198 -11.39 7.61 5.56
N LEU A 199 -10.07 7.48 5.72
CA LEU A 199 -9.30 6.33 5.27
C LEU A 199 -9.79 5.01 5.88
N GLY A 200 -10.20 5.02 7.14
CA GLY A 200 -10.74 3.83 7.80
C GLY A 200 -12.01 3.30 7.17
N ALA A 201 -12.94 4.18 6.79
CA ALA A 201 -14.15 3.78 6.07
C ALA A 201 -13.82 3.20 4.69
N TRP A 202 -12.89 3.82 3.96
CA TRP A 202 -12.44 3.31 2.66
C TRP A 202 -11.79 1.92 2.77
N VAL A 203 -10.93 1.71 3.79
CA VAL A 203 -10.30 0.42 4.07
C VAL A 203 -11.34 -0.65 4.36
N MET A 204 -12.34 -0.37 5.20
CA MET A 204 -13.41 -1.33 5.50
C MET A 204 -14.19 -1.73 4.25
N GLN A 205 -14.48 -0.78 3.36
CA GLN A 205 -15.10 -1.08 2.08
C GLN A 205 -14.22 -2.01 1.21
N GLN A 206 -12.89 -1.90 1.28
CA GLN A 206 -12.02 -2.80 0.51
C GLN A 206 -12.08 -4.24 1.05
N ARG A 207 -12.19 -4.40 2.37
CA ARG A 207 -12.36 -5.71 3.00
C ARG A 207 -13.68 -6.37 2.62
N GLU A 208 -14.78 -5.63 2.74
CA GLU A 208 -16.11 -6.10 2.34
C GLU A 208 -16.14 -6.52 0.85
N ARG A 209 -15.57 -5.70 -0.04
CA ARG A 209 -15.48 -6.04 -1.47
C ARG A 209 -14.64 -7.29 -1.72
N TRP A 210 -13.57 -7.49 -0.96
CA TRP A 210 -12.72 -8.67 -1.06
C TRP A 210 -13.43 -9.93 -0.57
N GLU A 211 -14.12 -9.85 0.57
CA GLU A 211 -14.94 -10.94 1.12
C GLU A 211 -16.07 -11.34 0.16
N CYS A 212 -16.71 -10.36 -0.48
CA CYS A 212 -17.72 -10.59 -1.51
C CYS A 212 -17.16 -11.02 -2.88
N GLY A 213 -15.83 -11.12 -3.04
CA GLY A 213 -15.19 -11.52 -4.31
C GLY A 213 -15.32 -10.48 -5.43
N THR A 214 -15.61 -9.22 -5.11
CA THR A 214 -15.82 -8.13 -6.09
C THR A 214 -14.62 -7.18 -6.20
N LEU A 215 -13.62 -7.33 -5.33
CA LEU A 215 -12.38 -6.56 -5.41
C LEU A 215 -11.44 -7.18 -6.45
N ASP A 216 -11.12 -6.40 -7.47
CA ASP A 216 -10.23 -6.79 -8.56
C ASP A 216 -8.85 -7.30 -8.06
N ASP A 217 -8.33 -8.36 -8.68
CA ASP A 217 -7.08 -9.01 -8.28
C ASP A 217 -5.87 -8.06 -8.32
N ARG A 218 -5.85 -7.10 -9.26
CA ARG A 218 -4.79 -6.08 -9.32
C ARG A 218 -4.83 -5.19 -8.09
N LYS A 219 -6.02 -4.84 -7.60
CA LYS A 219 -6.23 -4.03 -6.39
C LYS A 219 -5.82 -4.81 -5.14
N VAL A 220 -6.16 -6.09 -5.08
CA VAL A 220 -5.72 -7.02 -4.02
C VAL A 220 -4.19 -7.09 -3.97
N ALA A 221 -3.53 -7.31 -5.11
CA ALA A 221 -2.07 -7.41 -5.18
C ALA A 221 -1.39 -6.11 -4.72
N ARG A 222 -1.93 -4.95 -5.09
CA ARG A 222 -1.37 -3.65 -4.70
C ARG A 222 -1.55 -3.33 -3.23
N LEU A 223 -2.69 -3.67 -2.63
CA LEU A 223 -2.89 -3.56 -1.17
C LEU A 223 -1.89 -4.47 -0.42
N LYS A 224 -1.77 -5.73 -0.84
CA LYS A 224 -0.78 -6.67 -0.28
C LYS A 224 0.66 -6.16 -0.44
N GLY A 225 0.98 -5.52 -1.57
CA GLY A 225 2.28 -4.90 -1.82
C GLY A 225 2.63 -3.77 -0.85
N LEU A 226 1.63 -3.08 -0.28
CA LEU A 226 1.83 -2.11 0.81
C LEU A 226 1.91 -2.77 2.20
N GLY A 227 1.78 -4.09 2.29
CA GLY A 227 1.67 -4.84 3.54
C GLY A 227 0.28 -4.81 4.15
N PHE A 228 -0.75 -4.35 3.42
CA PHE A 228 -2.11 -4.27 3.93
C PHE A 228 -2.79 -5.64 3.91
N MET A 229 -3.36 -6.03 5.06
CA MET A 229 -4.09 -7.29 5.21
C MET A 229 -5.59 -7.05 5.03
N LEU A 230 -6.14 -7.66 3.97
CA LEU A 230 -7.57 -7.61 3.64
C LEU A 230 -8.40 -8.48 4.59
N ASP A 231 -7.87 -9.63 4.98
CA ASP A 231 -8.48 -10.51 5.97
C ASP A 231 -8.36 -9.88 7.38
N LEU A 232 -9.47 -9.33 7.86
CA LEU A 232 -9.53 -8.68 9.18
C LEU A 232 -9.36 -9.70 10.31
N GLU A 233 -9.90 -10.90 10.17
CA GLU A 233 -9.78 -11.95 11.19
C GLU A 233 -8.31 -12.34 11.34
N ALA A 234 -7.61 -12.56 10.23
CA ALA A 234 -6.18 -12.84 10.24
C ALA A 234 -5.34 -11.68 10.80
N GLU A 235 -5.70 -10.42 10.49
CA GLU A 235 -5.00 -9.24 11.02
C GLU A 235 -5.18 -9.12 12.53
N LEU A 236 -6.41 -9.23 13.02
CA LEU A 236 -6.74 -9.19 14.44
C LEU A 236 -6.11 -10.35 15.20
N PHE A 237 -6.07 -11.54 14.58
CA PHE A 237 -5.38 -12.68 15.15
C PHE A 237 -3.87 -12.43 15.28
N ALA A 238 -3.21 -11.95 14.22
CA ALA A 238 -1.79 -11.64 14.25
C ALA A 238 -1.45 -10.53 15.27
N LEU A 239 -2.30 -9.50 15.35
CA LEU A 239 -2.17 -8.43 16.33
C LEU A 239 -2.34 -8.96 17.75
N GLY A 240 -3.44 -9.68 18.03
CA GLY A 240 -3.70 -10.23 19.36
C GLY A 240 -2.65 -11.23 19.80
N LEU A 241 -2.10 -12.04 18.87
CA LEU A 241 -0.98 -12.94 19.16
C LEU A 241 0.29 -12.17 19.54
N SER A 242 0.59 -11.06 18.86
CA SER A 242 1.72 -10.18 19.19
C SER A 242 1.53 -9.54 20.57
N GLU A 243 0.35 -8.97 20.84
CA GLU A 243 0.03 -8.35 22.13
C GLU A 243 0.02 -9.35 23.28
N LEU A 244 -0.45 -10.58 23.03
CA LEU A 244 -0.37 -11.68 24.01
C LEU A 244 1.08 -12.02 24.36
N ARG A 245 1.97 -12.10 23.36
CA ARG A 245 3.41 -12.34 23.60
C ARG A 245 4.00 -11.22 24.46
N THR A 246 3.66 -9.96 24.15
CA THR A 246 4.06 -8.79 24.93
C THR A 246 3.54 -8.87 26.36
N TRP A 247 2.26 -9.22 26.56
CA TRP A 247 1.67 -9.41 27.88
C TRP A 247 2.41 -10.46 28.70
N VAL A 248 2.61 -11.65 28.14
CA VAL A 248 3.30 -12.77 28.80
C VAL A 248 4.73 -12.37 29.17
N MET A 249 5.40 -11.58 28.31
CA MET A 249 6.76 -11.07 28.56
C MET A 249 6.79 -10.09 29.74
N PHE A 250 5.91 -9.09 29.79
CA PHE A 250 5.98 -8.03 30.80
C PHE A 250 5.31 -8.40 32.14
N HIS A 251 4.14 -9.04 32.09
CA HIS A 251 3.34 -9.34 33.29
C HIS A 251 3.73 -10.67 33.93
N ARG A 252 4.54 -11.49 33.24
CA ARG A 252 4.96 -12.84 33.68
C ARG A 252 3.77 -13.74 34.05
N SER A 253 2.59 -13.43 33.51
CA SER A 253 1.32 -14.10 33.74
C SER A 253 0.75 -14.57 32.42
N ARG A 254 0.15 -15.77 32.42
CA ARG A 254 -0.59 -16.33 31.29
C ARG A 254 -2.08 -15.98 31.34
N VAL A 255 -2.52 -15.34 32.42
CA VAL A 255 -3.88 -14.90 32.62
C VAL A 255 -3.96 -13.42 32.25
N VAL A 256 -4.65 -13.13 31.17
CA VAL A 256 -5.00 -11.76 30.78
C VAL A 256 -6.36 -11.43 31.41
N PRO A 257 -6.49 -10.36 32.20
CA PRO A 257 -7.78 -9.87 32.69
C PRO A 257 -8.72 -9.57 31.52
N ILE A 258 -10.00 -9.92 31.64
CA ILE A 258 -10.98 -9.72 30.55
C ILE A 258 -11.11 -8.26 30.12
N SER A 259 -10.96 -7.31 31.04
CA SER A 259 -11.03 -5.87 30.79
C SER A 259 -9.69 -5.26 30.32
N PHE A 260 -8.62 -6.06 30.21
CA PHE A 260 -7.31 -5.52 29.86
C PHE A 260 -7.28 -5.04 28.41
N THR A 261 -6.83 -3.79 28.26
CA THR A 261 -6.59 -3.12 26.98
C THR A 261 -5.13 -2.68 26.97
N THR A 262 -4.42 -2.97 25.89
CA THR A 262 -3.01 -2.59 25.71
C THR A 262 -2.86 -1.07 25.60
N ASP A 263 -1.63 -0.57 25.77
CA ASP A 263 -1.32 0.86 25.58
C ASP A 263 -1.67 1.34 24.16
N ALA A 264 -1.60 0.42 23.18
CA ALA A 264 -2.01 0.64 21.81
C ALA A 264 -3.54 0.60 21.61
N GLY A 265 -4.34 0.48 22.68
CA GLY A 265 -5.81 0.46 22.64
C GLY A 265 -6.43 -0.85 22.14
N PHE A 266 -5.67 -1.94 22.04
CA PHE A 266 -6.19 -3.25 21.65
C PHE A 266 -6.76 -3.99 22.87
N ALA A 267 -8.03 -4.39 22.81
CA ALA A 267 -8.73 -5.09 23.89
C ALA A 267 -8.30 -6.57 24.00
N LEU A 268 -7.06 -6.80 24.42
CA LEU A 268 -6.43 -8.11 24.50
C LEU A 268 -7.22 -9.08 25.39
N GLY A 269 -7.81 -8.61 26.49
CA GLY A 269 -8.63 -9.44 27.37
C GLY A 269 -9.84 -10.05 26.66
N SER A 270 -10.60 -9.22 25.93
CA SER A 270 -11.73 -9.65 25.10
C SER A 270 -11.29 -10.60 23.99
N TRP A 271 -10.18 -10.29 23.30
CA TRP A 271 -9.64 -11.13 22.24
C TRP A 271 -9.26 -12.53 22.73
N VAL A 272 -8.64 -12.66 23.91
CA VAL A 272 -8.32 -13.96 24.52
C VAL A 272 -9.59 -14.80 24.77
N VAL A 273 -10.66 -14.18 25.25
CA VAL A 273 -11.95 -14.87 25.47
C VAL A 273 -12.59 -15.32 24.16
N GLU A 274 -12.46 -14.50 23.12
CA GLU A 274 -12.92 -14.84 21.78
C GLU A 274 -12.19 -16.07 21.22
N GLN A 275 -10.85 -16.12 21.32
CA GLN A 275 -10.07 -17.28 20.87
C GLN A 275 -10.50 -18.59 21.55
N ARG A 276 -10.77 -18.56 22.87
CA ARG A 276 -11.32 -19.71 23.60
C ARG A 276 -12.70 -20.12 23.10
N THR A 277 -13.52 -19.15 22.72
CA THR A 277 -14.87 -19.40 22.20
C THR A 277 -14.83 -20.01 20.80
N LEU A 278 -13.92 -19.52 19.94
CA LEU A 278 -13.70 -20.08 18.61
C LEU A 278 -13.20 -21.53 18.68
N GLN A 279 -12.25 -21.83 19.58
CA GLN A 279 -11.77 -23.20 19.79
C GLN A 279 -12.90 -24.13 20.27
N ARG A 280 -13.69 -23.73 21.28
CA ARG A 280 -14.83 -24.53 21.77
C ARG A 280 -15.88 -24.79 20.71
N ARG A 281 -16.04 -23.87 19.75
CA ARG A 281 -16.96 -24.01 18.61
C ARG A 281 -16.35 -24.76 17.42
N GLY A 282 -15.09 -25.23 17.52
CA GLY A 282 -14.39 -25.89 16.42
C GLY A 282 -14.07 -24.98 15.24
N ARG A 283 -14.11 -23.65 15.42
CA ARG A 283 -13.91 -22.64 14.37
C ARG A 283 -12.49 -22.09 14.28
N LEU A 284 -11.60 -22.48 15.20
CA LEU A 284 -10.22 -22.03 15.22
C LEU A 284 -9.31 -23.02 14.49
N GLY A 285 -8.56 -22.56 13.50
CA GLY A 285 -7.73 -23.42 12.67
C GLY A 285 -6.56 -24.05 13.42
N LEU A 286 -6.07 -25.21 12.96
CA LEU A 286 -4.94 -25.92 13.59
C LEU A 286 -3.65 -25.06 13.65
N LYS A 287 -3.42 -24.24 12.62
CA LYS A 287 -2.27 -23.32 12.56
C LYS A 287 -2.35 -22.25 13.65
N GLU A 288 -3.52 -21.66 13.85
CA GLU A 288 -3.78 -20.65 14.88
C GLU A 288 -3.65 -21.24 16.28
N GLN A 289 -4.21 -22.43 16.50
CA GLN A 289 -4.05 -23.17 17.75
C GLN A 289 -2.58 -23.43 18.08
N LYS A 290 -1.77 -23.83 17.08
CA LYS A 290 -0.33 -24.03 17.24
C LYS A 290 0.39 -22.72 17.61
N MET A 291 0.08 -21.62 16.92
CA MET A 291 0.65 -20.30 17.21
C MET A 291 0.32 -19.81 18.62
N LEU A 292 -0.92 -20.00 19.08
CA LEU A 292 -1.35 -19.68 20.44
C LEU A 292 -0.63 -20.54 21.49
N LYS A 293 -0.47 -21.85 21.22
CA LYS A 293 0.31 -22.76 22.07
C LYS A 293 1.76 -22.28 22.22
N GLU A 294 2.40 -21.88 21.12
CA GLU A 294 3.76 -21.33 21.12
C GLU A 294 3.86 -19.98 21.86
N ALA A 295 2.77 -19.20 21.90
CA ALA A 295 2.65 -17.98 22.70
C ALA A 295 2.25 -18.23 24.17
N PHE A 296 2.27 -19.49 24.63
CA PHE A 296 1.89 -19.89 26.00
C PHE A 296 0.45 -19.52 26.38
N PHE A 297 -0.45 -19.47 25.40
CA PHE A 297 -1.87 -19.23 25.62
C PHE A 297 -2.49 -20.36 26.46
N MET A 298 -3.23 -20.00 27.52
CA MET A 298 -3.98 -20.97 28.32
C MET A 298 -5.45 -21.01 27.89
N TRP A 299 -5.89 -22.20 27.46
CA TRP A 299 -7.28 -22.47 27.08
C TRP A 299 -8.23 -22.41 28.28
N SER A 300 -7.82 -23.01 29.40
CA SER A 300 -8.57 -23.01 30.66
C SER A 300 -7.79 -22.27 31.75
N PRO A 301 -8.22 -21.07 32.20
CA PRO A 301 -7.61 -20.39 33.35
C PRO A 301 -7.66 -21.21 34.65
N SER A 302 -8.69 -22.05 34.80
CA SER A 302 -8.91 -22.93 35.96
C SER A 302 -7.95 -24.12 36.02
N GLU A 303 -7.33 -24.47 34.89
CA GLU A 303 -6.29 -25.51 34.81
C GLU A 303 -4.89 -24.92 34.97
N ALA A 304 -4.77 -23.61 35.25
CA ALA A 304 -3.47 -23.01 35.54
C ALA A 304 -2.92 -23.67 36.80
N PRO A 305 -1.91 -24.54 36.71
CA PRO A 305 -1.37 -25.13 37.91
C PRO A 305 -0.70 -23.99 38.70
N THR A 306 -0.91 -23.94 40.02
CA THR A 306 -0.42 -22.86 40.89
C THR A 306 1.10 -22.69 40.77
N SER A 307 1.79 -23.78 40.38
CA SER A 307 3.12 -23.85 39.82
C SER A 307 3.06 -24.61 38.49
N GLN A 308 3.92 -24.29 37.52
CA GLN A 308 4.02 -25.04 36.25
C GLN A 308 4.57 -26.46 36.46
N PHE A 309 5.11 -26.75 37.63
CA PHE A 309 5.87 -27.94 37.93
C PHE A 309 5.28 -28.65 39.15
N ASP A 310 5.27 -29.97 39.13
CA ASP A 310 4.87 -30.75 40.29
C ASP A 310 5.95 -30.64 41.37
N HIS A 311 5.50 -30.45 42.60
CA HIS A 311 6.36 -30.43 43.78
C HIS A 311 6.18 -31.71 44.59
N PRO A 312 7.24 -32.22 45.24
CA PRO A 312 7.14 -33.38 46.12
C PRO A 312 6.08 -33.21 47.21
N GLN A 313 5.50 -34.33 47.67
CA GLN A 313 4.56 -34.33 48.81
C GLN A 313 5.27 -34.06 50.14
N ASP A 314 6.57 -34.37 50.21
CA ASP A 314 7.40 -34.05 51.34
C ASP A 314 7.50 -32.53 51.53
N GLN A 315 7.26 -32.06 52.76
CA GLN A 315 7.08 -30.64 53.04
C GLN A 315 8.38 -29.85 52.89
N GLU A 316 9.53 -30.42 53.25
CA GLU A 316 10.83 -29.76 53.14
C GLU A 316 11.29 -29.71 51.67
N ALA A 317 11.13 -30.81 50.94
CA ALA A 317 11.42 -30.87 49.52
C ALA A 317 10.49 -29.98 48.68
N ALA A 318 9.22 -29.81 49.08
CA ALA A 318 8.29 -28.89 48.45
C ALA A 318 8.71 -27.43 48.63
N VAL A 319 9.17 -27.04 49.82
CA VAL A 319 9.69 -25.69 50.07
C VAL A 319 10.93 -25.43 49.23
N LEU A 320 11.86 -26.39 49.17
CA LEU A 320 13.09 -26.29 48.40
C LEU A 320 12.81 -26.15 46.89
N THR A 321 12.00 -27.04 46.32
CA THR A 321 11.67 -27.02 44.88
C THR A 321 10.89 -25.76 44.48
N ARG A 322 10.02 -25.23 45.34
CA ARG A 322 9.36 -23.92 45.12
C ARG A 322 10.36 -22.75 45.16
N SER A 323 11.35 -22.80 46.04
CA SER A 323 12.43 -21.80 46.08
C SER A 323 13.23 -21.81 44.78
N ILE A 324 13.66 -23.00 44.34
CA ILE A 324 14.39 -23.20 43.08
C ILE A 324 13.55 -22.71 41.90
N GLU A 325 12.27 -23.04 41.86
CA GLU A 325 11.37 -22.54 40.83
C GLU A 325 11.31 -21.00 40.80
N GLY A 326 11.22 -20.36 41.97
CA GLY A 326 11.25 -18.91 42.11
C GLY A 326 12.51 -18.30 41.47
N GLU A 327 13.67 -18.88 41.76
CA GLU A 327 14.96 -18.46 41.20
C GLU A 327 15.02 -18.64 39.67
N LEU A 328 14.61 -19.81 39.17
CA LEU A 328 14.55 -20.07 37.73
C LEU A 328 13.59 -19.11 37.03
N ARG A 329 12.42 -18.81 37.61
CA ARG A 329 11.47 -17.84 37.04
C ARG A 329 12.04 -16.43 36.97
N MET A 330 12.80 -16.01 37.98
CA MET A 330 13.45 -14.70 38.00
C MET A 330 14.52 -14.57 36.89
N LEU A 331 15.27 -15.64 36.64
CA LEU A 331 16.42 -15.62 35.73
C LEU A 331 16.13 -16.10 34.30
N ARG A 332 14.89 -16.54 34.02
CA ARG A 332 14.48 -17.08 32.71
C ARG A 332 14.67 -16.12 31.54
N TRP A 333 14.71 -14.81 31.81
CA TRP A 333 14.81 -13.77 30.78
C TRP A 333 16.24 -13.25 30.58
N ARG A 334 17.23 -13.86 31.26
CA ARG A 334 18.65 -13.54 31.06
C ARG A 334 19.19 -14.16 29.77
N PRO A 335 20.30 -13.65 29.22
CA PRO A 335 21.01 -14.27 28.11
C PRO A 335 21.24 -15.77 28.35
N ILE A 336 21.17 -16.58 27.28
CA ILE A 336 21.27 -18.05 27.38
C ILE A 336 22.55 -18.52 28.09
N VAL A 337 23.64 -17.76 27.97
CA VAL A 337 24.92 -18.03 28.65
C VAL A 337 24.77 -17.91 30.18
N GLU A 338 24.16 -16.84 30.67
CA GLU A 338 23.89 -16.63 32.10
C GLU A 338 22.93 -17.67 32.65
N ARG A 339 21.87 -17.99 31.89
CA ARG A 339 20.92 -19.05 32.27
C ARG A 339 21.61 -20.41 32.41
N ARG A 340 22.46 -20.80 31.44
CA ARG A 340 23.21 -22.06 31.50
C ARG A 340 24.16 -22.11 32.68
N GLN A 341 24.86 -21.01 32.97
CA GLN A 341 25.75 -20.91 34.12
C GLN A 341 24.98 -21.06 35.44
N PHE A 342 23.87 -20.34 35.58
CA PHE A 342 23.04 -20.41 36.77
C PHE A 342 22.41 -21.79 36.96
N PHE A 343 21.82 -22.37 35.91
CA PHE A 343 21.26 -23.72 35.95
C PHE A 343 22.31 -24.76 36.36
N ARG A 344 23.53 -24.65 35.81
CA ARG A 344 24.65 -25.51 36.20
C ARG A 344 25.02 -25.33 37.67
N SER A 345 25.01 -24.11 38.20
CA SER A 345 25.29 -23.88 39.63
C SER A 345 24.24 -24.53 40.54
N LEU A 346 22.96 -24.52 40.16
CA LEU A 346 21.90 -25.19 40.92
C LEU A 346 22.06 -26.70 40.92
N VAL A 347 22.36 -27.30 39.75
CA VAL A 347 22.63 -28.75 39.64
C VAL A 347 23.82 -29.16 40.50
N LEU A 348 24.90 -28.37 40.51
CA LEU A 348 26.07 -28.66 41.33
C LEU A 348 25.79 -28.48 42.83
N LYS A 349 25.04 -27.43 43.21
CA LYS A 349 24.68 -27.15 44.60
C LYS A 349 23.81 -28.25 45.21
N HIS A 350 22.89 -28.81 44.44
CA HIS A 350 21.94 -29.82 44.90
C HIS A 350 22.30 -31.24 44.48
N HIS A 351 23.52 -31.50 44.00
CA HIS A 351 23.94 -32.84 43.62
C HIS A 351 23.94 -33.78 44.84
N PRO A 352 23.44 -35.03 44.74
CA PRO A 352 23.32 -35.94 45.90
C PRO A 352 24.65 -36.23 46.60
N ASP A 353 25.75 -36.25 45.84
CA ASP A 353 27.10 -36.49 46.38
C ASP A 353 27.75 -35.23 47.01
N VAL A 354 27.14 -34.06 46.86
CA VAL A 354 27.71 -32.76 47.26
C VAL A 354 26.89 -32.09 48.36
N SER A 355 25.57 -32.19 48.28
CA SER A 355 24.65 -31.55 49.22
C SER A 355 24.34 -32.48 50.41
N PRO A 356 24.53 -32.03 51.66
CA PRO A 356 24.10 -32.79 52.84
C PRO A 356 22.58 -32.72 53.09
N ASP A 357 21.85 -31.92 52.30
CA ASP A 357 20.40 -31.76 52.39
C ASP A 357 19.67 -33.06 51.94
N PRO A 358 18.86 -33.71 52.80
CA PRO A 358 18.07 -34.88 52.43
C PRO A 358 17.11 -34.66 51.25
N SER A 359 16.74 -33.40 50.98
CA SER A 359 15.86 -33.02 49.87
C SER A 359 16.58 -32.87 48.52
N ALA A 360 17.91 -33.00 48.48
CA ALA A 360 18.72 -32.82 47.28
C ALA A 360 18.31 -33.69 46.07
N PRO A 361 17.95 -34.98 46.23
CA PRO A 361 17.49 -35.80 45.10
C PRO A 361 16.22 -35.24 44.44
N TYR A 362 15.28 -34.70 45.23
CA TYR A 362 14.05 -34.10 44.72
C TYR A 362 14.33 -32.81 43.95
N ALA A 363 15.28 -32.00 44.42
CA ALA A 363 15.73 -30.80 43.71
C ALA A 363 16.36 -31.13 42.35
N ILE A 364 17.14 -32.21 42.25
CA ILE A 364 17.75 -32.65 40.99
C ILE A 364 16.71 -33.18 40.01
N GLN A 365 15.75 -33.97 40.49
CA GLN A 365 14.64 -34.43 39.66
C GLN A 365 13.84 -33.24 39.11
N PHE A 366 13.49 -32.28 39.98
CA PHE A 366 12.82 -31.05 39.59
C PHE A 366 13.61 -30.21 38.56
N LEU A 367 14.93 -30.08 38.75
CA LEU A 367 15.79 -29.40 37.78
C LEU A 367 15.80 -30.14 36.43
N SER A 368 15.85 -31.47 36.43
CA SER A 368 15.76 -32.27 35.21
C SER A 368 14.46 -31.98 34.44
N ASP A 369 13.32 -31.99 35.15
CA ASP A 369 11.99 -31.78 34.56
C ASP A 369 11.77 -30.35 34.06
N THR A 370 12.49 -29.38 34.63
CA THR A 370 12.41 -27.95 34.26
C THR A 370 13.47 -27.52 33.24
N LYS A 371 14.44 -28.39 32.91
CA LYS A 371 15.61 -28.07 32.08
C LYS A 371 15.23 -27.52 30.71
N GLU A 372 14.39 -28.24 29.97
CA GLU A 372 13.99 -27.83 28.63
C GLU A 372 13.22 -26.51 28.67
N TRP A 373 12.36 -26.32 29.67
CA TRP A 373 11.62 -25.08 29.84
C TRP A 373 12.52 -23.87 30.15
N PHE A 374 13.51 -24.05 31.01
CA PHE A 374 14.39 -22.96 31.43
C PHE A 374 15.42 -22.59 30.34
N LEU A 375 15.85 -23.58 29.56
CA LEU A 375 16.91 -23.43 28.55
C LEU A 375 16.39 -23.34 27.10
N ALA A 376 15.08 -23.41 26.86
CA ALA A 376 14.49 -23.16 25.55
C ALA A 376 14.50 -21.66 25.16
N GLY A 377 14.66 -21.40 23.86
CA GLY A 377 14.66 -20.05 23.25
C GLY A 377 16.06 -19.42 23.17
N HIS A 378 16.30 -18.75 22.03
CA HIS A 378 17.58 -18.24 21.49
C HIS A 378 18.63 -17.81 22.51
#